data_AF-A0A090SG57-F1
#
_entry.id   AF-A0A090SG57-F1
#
_cell.length_a   1.000
_cell.length_b   1.000
_cell.length_c   1.000
_cell.angle_alpha   90.00
_cell.angle_beta   90.00
_cell.angle_gamma   90.00
#
_symmetry.space_group_name_H-M   'P 1'
#
loop_
_entity.id
_entity.type
_entity.pdbx_description
1 polymer ?
#
loop_
_entity_poly.entity_id
_entity_poly.type
_entity_poly.pdbx_seq_one_letter_code
_entity_poly.pdbx_strand_id
1 'polypeptide(L)'
;MFNFANFYQLIAQDTKLQPWLNILPQQLTDWQNAEHGDFDRWLRALAKIPAGQPDNVELKSEVSLANNDALATGEMKKLENLLRTFHPCVKALSCSRYPYRY
;
A
#
# COMPACT_ATOMS: atom_id res chain seq x y z
N MET A 1 9.98 -9.00 -6.09
CA MET A 1 10.90 -8.06 -5.41
C MET A 1 10.46 -6.64 -5.77
N PHE A 2 10.44 -5.72 -4.81
CA PHE A 2 10.00 -4.34 -5.07
C PHE A 2 10.97 -3.64 -6.03
N ASN A 3 10.42 -2.88 -6.98
CA ASN A 3 11.21 -2.05 -7.89
C ASN A 3 11.22 -0.60 -7.40
N PHE A 4 12.39 -0.14 -6.93
CA PHE A 4 12.59 1.23 -6.45
C PHE A 4 13.18 2.18 -7.50
N ALA A 5 13.35 1.73 -8.76
CA ALA A 5 13.97 2.53 -9.82
C ALA A 5 13.29 3.90 -10.02
N ASN A 6 11.94 3.92 -10.01
CA ASN A 6 11.17 5.16 -10.13
C ASN A 6 11.45 6.13 -8.98
N PHE A 7 11.63 5.62 -7.77
CA PHE A 7 11.94 6.45 -6.60
C PHE A 7 13.37 7.00 -6.69
N TYR A 8 14.34 6.20 -7.12
CA TYR A 8 15.72 6.65 -7.32
C TYR A 8 15.81 7.76 -8.37
N GLN A 9 15.04 7.64 -9.46
CA GLN A 9 14.94 8.69 -10.47
C GLN A 9 14.33 9.98 -9.91
N LEU A 10 13.33 9.89 -9.03
CA LEU A 10 12.70 11.05 -8.41
C LEU A 10 13.66 11.80 -7.49
N ILE A 11 14.34 11.09 -6.59
CA ILE A 11 15.26 11.73 -5.63
C ILE A 11 16.54 12.24 -6.30
N ALA A 12 16.92 11.67 -7.45
CA ALA A 12 18.04 12.17 -8.24
C ALA A 12 17.78 13.58 -8.79
N GLN A 13 16.52 13.99 -8.93
CA GLN A 13 16.16 15.32 -9.46
C GLN A 13 16.17 16.41 -8.38
N ASP A 14 16.15 16.04 -7.09
CA ASP A 14 16.17 16.98 -5.97
C ASP A 14 17.59 17.08 -5.38
N THR A 15 18.20 18.25 -5.49
CA THR A 15 19.56 18.52 -5.00
C THR A 15 19.74 18.28 -3.50
N LYS A 16 18.67 18.36 -2.70
CA LYS A 16 18.73 18.08 -1.25
C LYS A 16 18.69 16.59 -0.95
N LEU A 17 18.02 15.80 -1.79
CA LEU A 17 17.83 14.35 -1.59
C LEU A 17 18.85 13.51 -2.35
N GLN A 18 19.52 14.07 -3.35
CA GLN A 18 20.60 13.42 -4.10
C GLN A 18 21.63 12.68 -3.24
N PRO A 19 22.13 13.23 -2.09
CA PRO A 19 23.11 12.53 -1.28
C PRO A 19 22.65 11.15 -0.76
N TRP A 20 21.34 10.91 -0.66
CA TRP A 20 20.80 9.61 -0.24
C TRP A 20 21.05 8.49 -1.26
N LEU A 21 21.29 8.81 -2.54
CA LEU A 21 21.64 7.80 -3.55
C LEU A 21 22.95 7.09 -3.24
N ASN A 22 23.82 7.66 -2.40
CA ASN A 22 25.07 7.04 -2.00
C ASN A 22 24.89 5.88 -1.00
N ILE A 23 23.76 5.83 -0.28
CA ILE A 23 23.55 4.87 0.83
C ILE A 23 22.25 4.07 0.70
N LEU A 24 21.19 4.70 0.20
CA LEU A 24 19.84 4.14 0.21
C LEU A 24 19.70 2.88 -0.66
N PRO A 25 20.31 2.79 -1.87
CA PRO A 25 20.21 1.58 -2.68
C PRO A 25 20.80 0.35 -1.98
N GLN A 26 21.93 0.52 -1.29
CA GLN A 26 22.57 -0.56 -0.53
C GLN A 26 21.68 -0.99 0.64
N GLN A 27 21.20 -0.03 1.43
CA GLN A 27 20.31 -0.30 2.56
C GLN A 27 19.02 -1.03 2.16
N LEU A 28 18.43 -0.65 1.01
CA LEU A 28 17.23 -1.32 0.50
C LEU A 28 17.52 -2.73 -0.01
N THR A 29 18.69 -2.95 -0.61
CA THR A 29 19.12 -4.29 -1.05
C THR A 29 19.36 -5.21 0.14
N ASP A 30 20.07 -4.73 1.16
CA ASP A 30 20.32 -5.47 2.39
C ASP A 30 19.01 -5.78 3.12
N TRP A 31 18.11 -4.81 3.18
CA TRP A 31 16.77 -5.01 3.71
C TRP A 31 16.01 -6.05 2.90
N GLN A 32 15.98 -6.00 1.56
CA GLN A 32 15.28 -6.98 0.73
C GLN A 32 15.78 -8.42 0.92
N ASN A 33 17.07 -8.58 1.19
CA ASN A 33 17.70 -9.88 1.42
C ASN A 33 17.53 -10.41 2.86
N ALA A 34 17.09 -9.58 3.80
CA ALA A 34 16.85 -9.99 5.18
C ALA A 34 15.62 -10.90 5.28
N GLU A 35 15.58 -11.72 6.35
CA GLU A 35 14.42 -12.56 6.64
C GLU A 35 13.30 -11.71 7.24
N HIS A 36 12.17 -11.64 6.53
CA HIS A 36 10.97 -10.95 6.99
C HIS A 36 9.87 -11.98 7.22
N GLY A 37 9.72 -12.48 8.45
CA GLY A 37 8.88 -13.65 8.79
C GLY A 37 7.56 -13.79 8.01
N ASP A 38 6.61 -12.89 8.21
CA ASP A 38 5.28 -12.94 7.55
C ASP A 38 5.21 -12.17 6.21
N PHE A 39 6.32 -11.65 5.71
CA PHE A 39 6.32 -10.74 4.58
C PHE A 39 5.86 -11.39 3.28
N ASP A 40 6.30 -12.61 3.00
CA ASP A 40 5.85 -13.36 1.82
C ASP A 40 4.34 -13.63 1.86
N ARG A 41 3.78 -13.86 3.05
CA ARG A 41 2.34 -14.03 3.23
C ARG A 41 1.60 -12.73 2.91
N TRP A 42 2.10 -11.60 3.37
CA TRP A 42 1.54 -10.27 3.06
C TRP A 42 1.67 -9.90 1.59
N LEU A 43 2.80 -10.22 0.95
CA LEU A 43 2.99 -10.01 -0.49
C LEU A 43 1.98 -10.81 -1.33
N ARG A 44 1.73 -12.08 -0.96
CA ARG A 44 0.71 -12.90 -1.61
C ARG A 44 -0.70 -12.35 -1.41
N ALA A 45 -1.00 -11.78 -0.25
CA ALA A 45 -2.28 -11.12 -0.01
C ALA A 45 -2.42 -9.83 -0.83
N LEU A 46 -1.35 -9.04 -0.94
CA LEU A 46 -1.30 -7.81 -1.75
C LEU A 46 -1.53 -8.11 -3.22
N ALA A 47 -0.90 -9.17 -3.76
CA ALA A 47 -1.06 -9.58 -5.16
C ALA A 47 -2.49 -10.02 -5.52
N LYS A 48 -3.34 -10.32 -4.52
CA LYS A 48 -4.75 -10.68 -4.72
C LYS A 48 -5.69 -9.47 -4.68
N ILE A 49 -5.20 -8.30 -4.30
CA ILE A 49 -6.00 -7.09 -4.31
C ILE A 49 -6.26 -6.72 -5.78
N PRO A 50 -7.54 -6.58 -6.19
CA PRO A 50 -7.85 -6.19 -7.55
C PRO A 50 -7.27 -4.80 -7.82
N ALA A 51 -6.63 -4.63 -8.98
CA ALA A 51 -6.19 -3.33 -9.45
C ALA A 51 -7.44 -2.50 -9.81
N GLY A 52 -7.87 -1.65 -8.88
CA GLY A 52 -8.92 -0.66 -9.11
C GLY A 52 -8.33 0.74 -9.23
N GLN A 53 -8.87 1.54 -10.14
CA GLN A 53 -8.63 2.99 -10.14
C GLN A 53 -9.86 3.66 -9.52
N PRO A 54 -9.71 4.36 -8.40
CA PRO A 54 -10.80 5.13 -7.82
C PRO A 54 -11.14 6.33 -8.71
N ASP A 55 -12.44 6.59 -8.92
CA ASP A 55 -12.90 7.76 -9.67
C ASP A 55 -12.69 9.05 -8.88
N ASN A 56 -12.90 8.97 -7.56
CA ASN A 56 -12.74 10.10 -6.66
C ASN A 56 -11.76 9.74 -5.53
N VAL A 57 -10.76 10.59 -5.36
CA VAL A 57 -9.68 10.43 -4.38
C VAL A 57 -9.65 11.67 -3.51
N GLU A 58 -10.03 11.51 -2.24
CA GLU A 58 -9.82 12.55 -1.24
C GLU A 58 -8.70 12.13 -0.29
N LEU A 59 -7.73 13.04 -0.12
CA LEU A 59 -6.54 12.89 0.72
C LEU A 59 -6.30 14.11 1.62
N LYS A 60 -7.09 15.19 1.49
CA LYS A 60 -6.85 16.44 2.22
C LYS A 60 -7.43 16.40 3.63
N SER A 61 -8.70 16.02 3.81
CA SER A 61 -9.32 15.90 5.14
C SER A 61 -9.30 14.47 5.70
N GLU A 62 -9.41 13.49 4.83
CA GLU A 62 -9.40 12.06 5.16
C GLU A 62 -8.77 11.28 4.01
N VAL A 63 -8.42 10.01 4.22
CA VAL A 63 -8.01 9.11 3.14
C VAL A 63 -9.24 8.30 2.72
N SER A 64 -9.94 8.79 1.70
CA SER A 64 -11.17 8.20 1.19
C SER A 64 -11.11 8.01 -0.32
N LEU A 65 -11.50 6.82 -0.77
CA LEU A 65 -11.49 6.43 -2.18
C LEU A 65 -12.91 5.97 -2.54
N ALA A 66 -13.48 6.55 -3.60
CA ALA A 66 -14.83 6.24 -4.04
C ALA A 66 -14.88 6.02 -5.56
N ASN A 67 -15.77 5.12 -5.98
CA ASN A 67 -16.16 4.91 -7.37
C ASN A 67 -17.56 5.48 -7.60
N ASN A 68 -17.82 5.96 -8.82
CA ASN A 68 -19.15 6.42 -9.23
C ASN A 68 -20.16 5.26 -9.22
N ASP A 69 -19.70 4.08 -9.65
CA ASP A 69 -20.46 2.84 -9.55
C ASP A 69 -20.05 2.06 -8.31
N ALA A 70 -21.04 1.60 -7.54
CA ALA A 70 -20.79 0.80 -6.36
C ALA A 70 -20.12 -0.52 -6.74
N LEU A 71 -19.04 -0.86 -6.01
CA LEU A 71 -18.41 -2.18 -6.13
C LEU A 71 -19.44 -3.27 -5.83
N ALA A 72 -19.39 -4.36 -6.59
CA ALA A 72 -20.22 -5.51 -6.32
C ALA A 72 -19.97 -6.00 -4.89
N THR A 73 -21.04 -6.33 -4.14
CA THR A 73 -20.93 -6.72 -2.72
C THR A 73 -19.95 -7.89 -2.50
N GLY A 74 -19.83 -8.79 -3.48
CA GLY A 74 -18.88 -9.90 -3.46
C GLY A 74 -17.41 -9.45 -3.53
N GLU A 75 -17.10 -8.42 -4.32
CA GLU A 75 -15.76 -7.84 -4.45
C GLU A 75 -15.38 -7.05 -3.20
N MET A 76 -16.34 -6.28 -2.67
CA MET A 76 -16.16 -5.56 -1.41
C MET A 76 -15.81 -6.51 -0.26
N LYS A 77 -16.55 -7.62 -0.10
CA LYS A 77 -16.27 -8.63 0.94
C LYS A 77 -14.92 -9.33 0.74
N LYS A 78 -14.54 -9.62 -0.51
CA LYS A 78 -13.22 -10.20 -0.83
C LYS A 78 -12.10 -9.24 -0.43
N LEU A 79 -12.24 -7.96 -0.78
CA LEU A 79 -11.28 -6.92 -0.44
C LEU A 79 -11.17 -6.75 1.09
N GLU A 80 -12.29 -6.70 1.80
CA GLU A 80 -12.31 -6.60 3.26
C GLU A 80 -11.57 -7.78 3.92
N ASN A 81 -11.85 -9.01 3.47
CA ASN A 81 -11.18 -10.21 3.99
C ASN A 81 -9.68 -10.19 3.73
N LEU A 82 -9.24 -9.70 2.56
CA LEU A 82 -7.82 -9.54 2.25
C LEU A 82 -7.16 -8.48 3.15
N LEU A 83 -7.80 -7.34 3.35
CA LEU A 83 -7.28 -6.27 4.22
C LEU A 83 -7.15 -6.72 5.68
N ARG A 84 -8.06 -7.58 6.16
CA ARG A 84 -7.98 -8.18 7.50
C ARG A 84 -6.73 -9.05 7.70
N THR A 85 -6.09 -9.55 6.65
CA THR A 85 -4.86 -10.36 6.77
C THR A 85 -3.63 -9.55 7.18
N PHE A 86 -3.70 -8.22 7.12
CA PHE A 86 -2.63 -7.30 7.52
C PHE A 86 -2.77 -6.80 8.97
N HIS A 87 -3.55 -7.48 9.81
CA HIS A 87 -3.61 -7.21 11.24
C HIS A 87 -2.30 -7.61 11.97
N PRO A 88 -1.90 -6.89 13.03
CA PRO A 88 -2.56 -5.73 13.62
C PRO A 88 -2.25 -4.43 12.86
N CYS A 89 -3.29 -3.74 12.41
CA CYS A 89 -3.15 -2.43 11.77
C CYS A 89 -2.87 -1.37 12.86
N VAL A 90 -1.59 -1.07 13.10
CA VAL A 90 -1.16 -0.14 14.16
C VAL A 90 -1.43 1.33 13.80
N LYS A 91 -1.58 1.64 12.50
CA LYS A 91 -1.89 2.99 12.00
C LYS A 91 -3.21 2.97 11.24
N ALA A 92 -4.27 3.46 11.89
CA ALA A 92 -5.62 3.48 11.35
C ALA A 92 -5.68 4.39 10.11
N LEU A 93 -6.11 3.83 8.96
CA LEU A 93 -6.87 4.54 7.91
C LEU A 93 -7.45 3.62 6.82
N SER A 94 -7.27 2.29 6.86
CA SER A 94 -7.98 1.40 5.90
C SER A 94 -8.55 0.10 6.48
N CYS A 95 -8.47 -0.12 7.79
CA CYS A 95 -9.09 -1.29 8.41
C CYS A 95 -10.51 -0.94 8.85
N SER A 96 -11.47 -1.08 7.92
CA SER A 96 -12.92 -1.20 8.17
C SER A 96 -13.42 -0.50 9.45
N ARG A 97 -13.52 0.82 9.45
CA ARG A 97 -14.19 1.57 10.51
C ARG A 97 -15.56 2.08 10.07
N TYR A 98 -16.36 1.19 9.49
CA TYR A 98 -17.81 1.35 9.44
C TYR A 98 -18.47 -0.01 9.73
N PRO A 99 -18.96 -0.26 10.96
CA PRO A 99 -20.02 -1.24 11.11
C PRO A 99 -21.25 -0.64 10.41
N TYR A 100 -21.88 -1.42 9.55
CA TYR A 100 -23.22 -1.18 9.01
C TYR A 100 -24.10 -0.46 10.04
N ARG A 101 -24.45 0.81 9.77
CA ARG A 101 -25.60 1.46 10.41
C ARG A 101 -26.78 1.26 9.47
N TYR A 102 -27.73 0.44 9.92
CA TYR A 102 -29.14 0.56 9.53
C TYR A 102 -29.69 1.89 10.07
#